data_AF-A0A7H9BJG5-F1
#
_entry.id   AF-A0A7H9BJG5-F1
#
_cell.length_a   1.000
_cell.length_b   1.000
_cell.length_c   1.000
_cell.angle_alpha   90.00
_cell.angle_beta   90.00
_cell.angle_gamma   90.00
#
_symmetry.space_group_name_H-M   'P 1'
#
loop_
_entity.id
_entity.type
_entity.pdbx_description
1 polymer ?
#
loop_
_entity_poly.entity_id
_entity_poly.type
_entity_poly.pdbx_seq_one_letter_code
_entity_poly.pdbx_strand_id
1 'polypeptide(L)'
;MKIRIGLMLLLLPLCVQADDWGKLFFSPAQRAGLKEAPSQATSLEPSSASVQRYDGVLQTPRKKTHWVDGQIAKPPANVKPGQSWSKP
;
A
#
# COMPACT_ATOMS: atom_id res chain seq x y z
N MET A 1 -3.14 -51.97 -12.41
CA MET A 1 -3.69 -51.10 -11.35
C MET A 1 -3.55 -49.66 -11.84
N LYS A 2 -4.64 -49.09 -12.36
CA LYS A 2 -4.66 -47.76 -13.00
C LYS A 2 -5.63 -46.87 -12.23
N ILE A 3 -5.28 -45.59 -12.13
CA ILE A 3 -6.10 -44.46 -11.68
C ILE A 3 -6.15 -44.27 -10.15
N ARG A 4 -5.20 -43.52 -9.59
CA ARG A 4 -5.41 -42.65 -8.40
C ARG A 4 -4.57 -41.37 -8.40
N ILE A 5 -4.13 -40.89 -9.57
CA ILE A 5 -3.38 -39.62 -9.69
C ILE A 5 -4.31 -38.44 -10.05
N GLY A 6 -5.52 -38.71 -10.53
CA GLY A 6 -6.45 -37.66 -10.99
C GLY A 6 -7.12 -36.83 -9.89
N LEU A 7 -7.19 -37.33 -8.66
CA LEU A 7 -7.91 -36.64 -7.58
C LEU A 7 -7.06 -35.55 -6.88
N MET A 8 -5.73 -35.62 -7.01
CA MET A 8 -4.83 -34.71 -6.28
C MET A 8 -4.64 -33.35 -6.96
N LEU A 9 -5.07 -33.21 -8.22
CA LEU A 9 -4.99 -31.97 -9.00
C LEU A 9 -6.22 -31.05 -8.82
N LEU A 10 -7.18 -31.42 -7.96
CA LEU A 10 -8.41 -30.65 -7.75
C LEU A 10 -8.34 -29.68 -6.55
N LEU A 11 -7.17 -29.56 -5.93
CA LEU A 11 -6.88 -28.67 -4.80
C LEU A 11 -5.92 -27.53 -5.19
N LEU A 12 -5.94 -27.08 -6.45
CA LEU A 12 -5.33 -25.80 -6.80
C LEU A 12 -6.13 -24.70 -6.08
N PRO A 13 -5.53 -23.96 -5.14
CA PRO A 13 -6.21 -22.89 -4.46
C PRO A 13 -6.52 -21.80 -5.50
N LEU A 14 -7.79 -21.41 -5.56
CA LEU A 14 -8.21 -20.18 -6.21
C LEU A 14 -7.41 -19.03 -5.59
N CYS A 15 -6.38 -18.57 -6.30
CA CYS A 15 -5.76 -17.27 -6.08
C CYS A 15 -6.82 -16.21 -6.36
N VAL A 16 -7.73 -15.99 -5.41
CA VAL A 16 -8.62 -14.85 -5.39
C VAL A 16 -7.71 -13.63 -5.34
N GLN A 17 -7.63 -12.92 -6.46
CA GLN A 17 -6.91 -11.66 -6.53
C GLN A 17 -7.59 -10.69 -5.57
N ALA A 18 -6.90 -10.35 -4.49
CA ALA A 18 -7.38 -9.45 -3.44
C ALA A 18 -7.50 -7.98 -3.91
N ASP A 19 -7.23 -7.68 -5.17
CA ASP A 19 -7.21 -6.32 -5.73
C ASP A 19 -8.60 -5.75 -6.06
N ASP A 20 -9.68 -6.54 -5.92
CA ASP A 20 -11.04 -6.09 -6.24
C ASP A 20 -11.79 -5.46 -5.07
N TRP A 21 -11.29 -5.55 -3.83
CA TRP A 21 -11.94 -4.90 -2.68
C TRP A 21 -11.99 -3.38 -2.82
N GLY A 22 -10.99 -2.77 -3.46
CA GLY A 22 -10.96 -1.34 -3.73
C GLY A 22 -11.96 -0.88 -4.79
N LYS A 23 -12.52 -1.80 -5.59
CA LYS A 23 -13.40 -1.44 -6.73
C LYS A 23 -14.88 -1.35 -6.40
N LEU A 24 -15.28 -1.84 -5.23
CA LEU A 24 -16.68 -1.85 -4.77
C LEU A 24 -17.18 -0.44 -4.40
N PHE A 25 -16.27 0.49 -4.11
CA PHE A 25 -16.62 1.86 -3.74
C PHE A 25 -16.70 2.83 -4.93
N PHE A 26 -16.35 2.37 -6.14
CA PHE A 26 -16.39 3.20 -7.34
C PHE A 26 -17.76 3.13 -8.03
N SER A 27 -18.29 4.29 -8.39
CA SER A 27 -19.45 4.39 -9.27
C SER A 27 -19.13 3.83 -10.66
N PRO A 28 -20.14 3.43 -11.47
CA PRO A 28 -19.92 2.97 -12.84
C PRO A 28 -19.06 3.92 -13.69
N ALA A 29 -19.23 5.24 -13.51
CA ALA A 29 -18.44 6.26 -14.20
C ALA A 29 -16.96 6.26 -13.77
N GLN A 30 -16.67 6.02 -12.48
CA GLN A 30 -15.31 5.97 -11.96
C GLN A 30 -14.55 4.71 -12.41
N ARG A 31 -15.26 3.61 -12.66
CA ARG A 31 -14.65 2.36 -13.17
C ARG A 31 -14.18 2.45 -14.63
N ALA A 32 -14.78 3.32 -15.43
CA ALA A 32 -14.35 3.52 -16.82
C ALA A 32 -12.93 4.11 -16.89
N GLY A 33 -12.59 5.04 -15.99
CA GLY A 33 -11.25 5.66 -15.94
C GLY A 33 -10.15 4.77 -15.39
N LEU A 34 -10.46 3.73 -14.60
CA LEU A 34 -9.44 2.82 -14.04
C LEU A 34 -8.88 1.83 -15.05
N LYS A 35 -9.61 1.50 -16.12
CA LYS A 35 -9.14 0.56 -17.15
C LYS A 35 -8.02 1.13 -18.03
N GLU A 36 -7.89 2.45 -18.07
CA GLU A 36 -6.94 3.15 -18.94
C GLU A 36 -5.72 3.68 -18.20
N ALA A 37 -5.66 3.56 -16.88
CA ALA A 37 -4.47 3.95 -16.13
C ALA A 37 -3.38 2.90 -16.33
N PRO A 38 -2.27 3.19 -17.05
CA PRO A 38 -1.09 2.35 -16.95
C PRO A 38 -0.69 2.32 -15.47
N SER A 39 -0.31 1.15 -14.97
CA SER A 39 0.32 0.99 -13.66
C SER A 39 1.57 1.86 -13.61
N GLN A 40 1.41 3.14 -13.27
CA GLN A 40 2.49 3.97 -12.81
C GLN A 40 2.78 3.50 -11.40
N ALA A 41 3.60 2.46 -11.31
CA ALA A 41 4.53 2.36 -10.19
C ALA A 41 5.35 3.65 -10.25
N THR A 42 4.94 4.65 -9.47
CA THR A 42 5.65 5.91 -9.32
C THR A 42 6.99 5.59 -8.66
N SER A 43 7.99 5.27 -9.48
CA SER A 43 9.39 5.31 -9.13
C SER A 43 9.73 6.78 -8.92
N LEU A 44 9.55 7.25 -7.69
CA LEU A 44 9.95 8.60 -7.28
C LEU A 44 11.48 8.66 -7.27
N GLU A 45 12.05 9.09 -8.40
CA GLU A 45 13.39 9.69 -8.45
C GLU A 45 13.51 10.79 -7.37
N PRO A 46 14.62 10.85 -6.61
CA PRO A 46 14.76 11.78 -5.50
C PRO A 46 15.05 13.19 -6.04
N SER A 47 13.98 13.97 -6.20
CA SER A 47 14.08 15.42 -6.40
C SER A 47 14.75 16.07 -5.18
N SER A 48 15.73 16.94 -5.45
CA SER A 48 16.77 17.47 -4.56
C SER A 48 16.32 18.43 -3.45
N ALA A 49 15.09 18.30 -2.97
CA ALA A 49 14.64 18.75 -1.65
C ALA A 49 13.49 17.83 -1.25
N SER A 50 13.80 16.69 -0.64
CA SER A 50 12.77 15.71 -0.29
C SER A 50 11.91 16.27 0.83
N VAL A 51 10.73 16.77 0.44
CA VAL A 51 9.65 17.11 1.35
C VAL A 51 9.15 15.80 1.93
N GLN A 52 9.45 15.57 3.21
CA GLN A 52 9.00 14.39 3.95
C GLN A 52 7.63 14.67 4.58
N ARG A 53 6.76 13.66 4.68
CA ARG A 53 5.45 13.75 5.32
C ARG A 53 5.38 12.86 6.55
N TYR A 54 4.82 13.39 7.63
CA TYR A 54 4.60 12.63 8.86
C TYR A 54 3.23 11.95 8.77
N ASP A 55 3.20 10.64 8.56
CA ASP A 55 1.93 9.92 8.39
C ASP A 55 1.20 9.73 9.72
N GLY A 56 1.98 9.57 10.80
CA GLY A 56 1.44 9.53 12.16
C GLY A 56 2.18 8.58 13.08
N VAL A 57 1.51 8.20 14.16
CA VAL A 57 2.09 7.38 15.22
C VAL A 57 1.18 6.22 15.59
N LEU A 58 1.79 5.04 15.71
CA LEU A 58 1.18 3.88 16.33
C LEU A 58 1.70 3.75 17.76
N GLN A 59 0.80 3.84 18.73
CA GLN A 59 1.14 3.68 20.15
C GLN A 59 0.55 2.39 20.69
N THR A 60 1.42 1.52 21.22
CA THR A 60 1.06 0.31 21.96
C THR A 60 1.48 0.46 23.43
N PRO A 61 1.04 -0.41 24.35
CA PRO A 61 1.45 -0.34 25.75
C PRO A 61 2.98 -0.41 25.97
N ARG A 62 3.73 -0.97 25.01
CA ARG A 62 5.18 -1.19 25.12
C ARG A 62 6.02 -0.34 24.17
N LYS A 63 5.43 0.26 23.14
CA LYS A 63 6.19 0.90 22.07
C LYS A 63 5.41 2.03 21.42
N LYS A 64 6.14 3.07 21.02
CA LYS A 64 5.66 4.14 20.15
C LYS A 64 6.44 4.09 18.84
N THR A 65 5.74 3.88 17.72
CA THR A 65 6.34 3.78 16.38
C THR A 65 5.82 4.93 15.52
N HIS A 66 6.73 5.71 14.96
CA HIS A 66 6.42 6.84 14.09
C HIS A 66 6.61 6.45 12.62
N TRP A 67 5.74 6.95 11.75
CA TRP A 67 5.75 6.66 10.32
C TRP A 67 5.96 7.95 9.53
N VAL A 68 6.96 7.97 8.65
CA VAL A 68 7.31 9.07 7.76
C VAL A 68 7.49 8.52 6.36
N ASP A 69 6.75 9.05 5.38
CA ASP A 69 6.72 8.57 3.99
C ASP A 69 6.58 7.04 3.88
N GLY A 70 5.70 6.45 4.69
CA GLY A 70 5.47 5.01 4.73
C GLY A 70 6.57 4.17 5.38
N GLN A 71 7.60 4.79 5.97
CA GLN A 71 8.72 4.12 6.64
C GLN A 71 8.77 4.43 8.13
N ILE A 72 9.35 3.52 8.93
CA ILE A 72 9.56 3.76 10.37
C ILE A 72 10.73 4.74 10.54
N ALA A 73 10.42 5.97 10.93
CA ALA A 73 11.40 7.03 11.13
C ALA A 73 10.91 8.06 12.14
N LYS A 74 11.83 8.84 12.70
CA LYS A 74 11.53 9.84 13.73
C LYS A 74 11.27 11.21 13.08
N PRO A 75 10.06 11.80 13.24
CA PRO A 75 9.78 13.14 12.72
C PRO A 75 10.44 14.22 13.60
N PRO A 76 10.61 15.46 13.08
CA PRO A 76 10.97 16.61 13.90
C PRO A 76 9.93 16.88 14.99
N ALA A 77 10.37 17.42 16.14
CA ALA A 77 9.55 17.56 17.34
C ALA A 77 8.25 18.38 17.15
N ASN A 78 8.24 19.32 16.21
CA ASN A 78 7.14 20.26 16.00
C ASN A 78 6.20 19.84 14.86
N VAL A 79 6.45 18.71 14.21
CA VAL A 79 5.63 18.23 13.09
C VAL A 79 4.49 17.35 13.60
N LYS A 80 3.26 17.70 13.23
CA LYS A 80 2.04 16.95 13.54
C LYS A 80 1.72 15.93 12.44
N PRO A 81 1.01 14.83 12.74
CA PRO A 81 0.55 13.90 11.71
C PRO A 81 -0.21 14.63 10.59
N GLY A 82 0.09 14.31 9.35
CA GLY A 82 -0.41 14.96 8.15
C GLY A 82 0.42 16.15 7.65
N GLN A 83 1.37 16.66 8.43
CA GLN A 83 2.24 17.75 8.01
C GLN A 83 3.48 17.25 7.28
N SER A 84 4.03 18.13 6.43
CA SER A 84 5.27 17.89 5.72
C SER A 84 6.34 18.88 6.12
N TRP A 85 7.61 18.47 6.04
CA TRP A 85 8.77 19.33 6.26
C TRP A 85 9.83 19.06 5.18
N SER A 86 10.61 20.09 4.86
CA SER A 86 11.79 19.93 4.03
C SER A 86 12.91 19.33 4.88
N LYS A 87 13.52 18.24 4.39
CA LYS A 87 14.73 17.71 4.99
C LYS A 87 15.86 18.74 4.77
N PRO A 88 16.64 19.08 5.82
CA PRO A 88 17.79 19.98 5.68
C PRO A 88 18.87 19.39 4.77
#